data_AF-A0A7W6L3R7-F1
#
_entry.id   AF-A0A7W6L3R7-F1
#
_cell.length_a   1.000
_cell.length_b   1.000
_cell.length_c   1.000
_cell.angle_alpha   90.00
_cell.angle_beta   90.00
_cell.angle_gamma   90.00
#
_symmetry.space_group_name_H-M   'P 1'
#
loop_
_entity.id
_entity.type
_entity.pdbx_description
1 polymer ?
#
loop_
_entity_poly.entity_id
_entity_poly.type
_entity_poly.pdbx_seq_one_letter_code
_entity_poly.pdbx_strand_id
1 'polypeptide(L)'
;MIAVAPRDKVKVLAHEEKLKIVDESAMIQRHACTACGVHLIGRIENKEHAFYGLDFVHTELSKQQGWSAPGFAAFVSSIIETGTPPEQMDGVRARLTELGLAPYDCLSPALMDALSTQVARKKGVLH
;
A
#
# COMPACT_ATOMS: atom_id res chain seq x y z
N MET A 1 -1.04 8.15 3.90
CA MET A 1 -1.96 7.62 2.87
C MET A 1 -1.13 6.84 1.88
N ILE A 2 -1.69 5.81 1.23
CA ILE A 2 -0.99 5.06 0.20
C ILE A 2 -1.83 5.09 -1.06
N ALA A 3 -1.20 5.42 -2.18
CA ALA A 3 -1.75 5.28 -3.52
C ALA A 3 -0.85 4.36 -4.35
N VAL A 4 -1.35 3.93 -5.50
CA VAL A 4 -0.60 3.16 -6.48
C VAL A 4 -0.50 3.92 -7.81
N ALA A 5 0.66 3.82 -8.45
CA ALA A 5 0.90 4.39 -9.77
C ALA A 5 1.70 3.39 -10.64
N PRO A 6 1.58 3.44 -11.98
CA PRO A 6 2.42 2.63 -12.84
C PRO A 6 3.92 2.88 -12.59
N ARG A 7 4.70 1.81 -12.46
CA ARG A 7 6.14 1.85 -12.14
C ARG A 7 6.94 2.69 -13.13
N ASP A 8 6.53 2.73 -14.40
CA ASP A 8 7.18 3.53 -15.45
C ASP A 8 6.97 5.05 -15.29
N LYS A 9 6.00 5.46 -14.47
CA LYS A 9 5.69 6.87 -14.17
C LYS A 9 6.35 7.38 -12.89
N VAL A 10 6.94 6.50 -12.08
CA VAL A 10 7.62 6.89 -10.83
C VAL A 10 9.13 6.90 -11.05
N LYS A 11 9.74 8.08 -10.91
CA LYS A 11 11.18 8.29 -11.11
C LYS A 11 11.78 9.06 -9.93
N VAL A 12 12.94 8.61 -9.47
CA VAL A 12 13.76 9.37 -8.52
C VAL A 12 14.44 10.49 -9.30
N LEU A 13 14.20 11.74 -8.90
CA LEU A 13 14.73 12.91 -9.61
C LEU A 13 16.05 13.41 -9.03
N ALA A 14 16.30 13.15 -7.75
CA ALA A 14 17.49 13.59 -7.04
C ALA A 14 17.77 12.69 -5.83
N HIS A 15 19.04 12.64 -5.41
CA HIS A 15 19.51 11.99 -4.19
C HIS A 15 19.17 10.49 -4.09
N GLU A 16 19.30 9.76 -5.19
CA GLU A 16 19.05 8.31 -5.22
C GLU A 16 19.98 7.55 -4.26
N GLU A 17 21.20 8.05 -4.04
CA GLU A 17 22.16 7.49 -3.08
C GLU A 17 21.65 7.46 -1.64
N LYS A 18 20.63 8.27 -1.31
CA LYS A 18 20.02 8.31 0.02
C LYS A 18 18.90 7.31 0.20
N LEU A 19 18.43 6.66 -0.87
CA LEU A 19 17.38 5.65 -0.81
C LEU A 19 17.96 4.27 -0.53
N LYS A 20 17.39 3.58 0.45
CA LYS A 20 17.69 2.17 0.74
C LYS A 20 16.42 1.37 0.89
N ILE A 21 16.51 0.10 0.52
CA ILE A 21 15.46 -0.88 0.79
C ILE A 21 15.48 -1.20 2.29
N VAL A 22 14.32 -1.09 2.95
CA VAL A 22 14.18 -1.36 4.39
C VAL A 22 14.33 -2.85 4.69
N ASP A 23 13.74 -3.70 3.86
CA ASP A 23 13.79 -5.16 3.96
C ASP A 23 13.70 -5.75 2.55
N GLU A 24 14.77 -6.38 2.09
CA GLU A 24 14.86 -6.98 0.75
C GLU A 24 14.01 -8.25 0.62
N SER A 25 13.68 -8.90 1.75
CA SER A 25 12.84 -10.11 1.76
C SER A 25 11.34 -9.80 1.69
N ALA A 26 10.95 -8.55 1.92
CA ALA A 26 9.56 -8.12 1.85
C ALA A 26 9.03 -8.18 0.41
N MET A 27 7.79 -8.66 0.24
CA MET A 27 7.12 -8.69 -1.07
C MET A 27 7.04 -7.29 -1.72
N ILE A 28 6.76 -6.27 -0.91
CA ILE A 28 6.86 -4.87 -1.28
C ILE A 28 8.15 -4.34 -0.66
N GLN A 29 9.19 -4.20 -1.48
CA GLN A 29 10.44 -3.58 -1.09
C GLN A 29 10.22 -2.08 -0.92
N ARG A 30 10.36 -1.59 0.31
CA ARG A 30 10.12 -0.19 0.66
C ARG A 30 11.43 0.58 0.59
N HIS A 31 11.51 1.54 -0.31
CA HIS A 31 12.64 2.45 -0.46
C HIS A 31 12.46 3.65 0.48
N ALA A 32 13.28 3.72 1.52
CA ALA A 32 13.26 4.76 2.53
C ALA A 32 14.49 5.66 2.43
N CYS A 33 14.31 6.94 2.75
CA CYS A 33 15.42 7.87 2.90
C CYS A 33 16.22 7.51 4.16
N THR A 34 17.51 7.30 4.00
CA THR A 34 18.45 6.97 5.10
C THR A 34 18.64 8.11 6.11
N ALA A 35 18.35 9.36 5.73
CA ALA A 35 18.52 10.52 6.62
C ALA A 35 17.29 10.81 7.49
N CYS A 36 16.07 10.62 6.96
CA CYS A 36 14.84 10.97 7.67
C CYS A 36 13.85 9.81 7.87
N GLY A 37 14.14 8.62 7.33
CA GLY A 37 13.30 7.43 7.46
C GLY A 37 12.02 7.44 6.61
N VAL A 38 11.71 8.54 5.90
CA VAL A 38 10.50 8.62 5.08
C VAL A 38 10.55 7.62 3.92
N HIS A 39 9.49 6.82 3.78
CA HIS A 39 9.31 5.91 2.66
C HIS A 39 8.84 6.69 1.43
N LEU A 40 9.59 6.61 0.33
CA LEU A 40 9.29 7.34 -0.90
C LEU A 40 8.61 6.46 -1.94
N ILE A 41 9.05 5.20 -2.06
CA ILE A 41 8.54 4.25 -3.07
C ILE A 41 8.44 2.86 -2.44
N GLY A 42 7.29 2.20 -2.54
CA GLY A 42 7.16 0.77 -2.32
C GLY A 42 7.08 0.05 -3.66
N ARG A 43 7.90 -0.97 -3.88
CA ARG A 43 8.03 -1.61 -5.19
C ARG A 43 8.01 -3.11 -5.08
N ILE A 44 7.36 -3.75 -6.05
CA ILE A 44 7.27 -5.20 -6.13
C ILE A 44 8.17 -5.66 -7.27
N GLU A 45 9.22 -6.41 -6.93
CA GLU A 45 10.17 -6.95 -7.92
C GLU A 45 9.75 -8.31 -8.46
N ASN A 46 8.91 -9.04 -7.72
CA ASN A 46 8.37 -10.31 -8.17
C ASN A 46 7.40 -10.12 -9.35
N LYS A 47 7.86 -10.41 -10.58
CA LYS A 47 7.10 -10.34 -11.85
C LYS A 47 5.78 -11.11 -11.83
N GLU A 48 5.72 -12.08 -10.94
CA GLU A 48 4.64 -13.01 -10.81
C GLU A 48 3.56 -12.50 -9.82
N HIS A 49 3.82 -11.43 -9.07
CA HIS A 49 2.86 -10.85 -8.14
C HIS A 49 1.80 -10.00 -8.85
N ALA A 50 0.59 -9.90 -8.29
CA ALA A 50 -0.54 -9.25 -8.94
C ALA A 50 -0.48 -7.73 -9.06
N PHE A 51 0.27 -7.11 -8.16
CA PHE A 51 0.60 -5.70 -8.25
C PHE A 51 1.98 -5.43 -8.86
N TYR A 52 2.60 -6.43 -9.52
CA TYR A 52 3.81 -6.16 -10.29
C TYR A 52 3.53 -5.12 -11.39
N GLY A 53 4.45 -4.16 -11.54
CA GLY A 53 4.28 -3.02 -12.44
C GLY A 53 3.58 -1.81 -11.82
N LEU A 54 3.15 -1.90 -10.55
CA LEU A 54 2.68 -0.78 -9.76
C LEU A 54 3.67 -0.46 -8.63
N ASP A 55 3.93 0.83 -8.46
CA ASP A 55 4.63 1.37 -7.30
C ASP A 55 3.63 1.99 -6.32
N PHE A 56 3.93 1.84 -5.03
CA PHE A 56 3.19 2.38 -3.91
C PHE A 56 3.83 3.69 -3.46
N VAL A 57 3.04 4.75 -3.34
CA VAL A 57 3.53 6.10 -3.02
C VAL A 57 2.68 6.78 -1.96
N HIS A 58 3.34 7.56 -1.11
CA HIS A 58 2.72 8.45 -0.13
C HIS A 58 2.46 9.82 -0.77
N THR A 59 1.27 10.03 -1.33
CA THR A 59 0.96 11.28 -2.03
C THR A 59 0.84 12.48 -1.09
N GLU A 60 0.71 12.27 0.23
CA GLU A 60 0.84 13.33 1.24
C GLU A 60 2.22 14.01 1.25
N LEU A 61 3.25 13.38 0.67
CA LEU A 61 4.58 13.99 0.52
C LEU A 61 4.63 15.01 -0.62
N SER A 62 3.62 15.05 -1.49
CA SER A 62 3.50 16.03 -2.56
C SER A 62 2.89 17.32 -2.06
N LYS A 63 3.43 18.46 -2.50
CA LYS A 63 2.82 19.78 -2.28
C LYS A 63 1.65 20.07 -3.23
N GLN A 64 1.48 19.23 -4.26
CA GLN A 64 0.42 19.41 -5.25
C GLN A 64 -0.91 18.82 -4.74
N GLN A 65 -2.01 19.46 -5.13
CA GLN A 65 -3.37 18.97 -4.88
C GLN A 65 -3.91 18.23 -6.11
N GLY A 66 -5.05 17.56 -5.96
CA GLY A 66 -5.73 16.85 -7.05
C GLY A 66 -5.34 15.39 -7.21
N TRP A 67 -4.60 14.82 -6.25
CA TRP A 67 -4.39 13.37 -6.18
C TRP A 67 -5.71 12.62 -5.96
N SER A 68 -5.77 11.39 -6.45
CA SER A 68 -6.88 10.49 -6.17
C SER A 68 -7.14 10.39 -4.67
N ALA A 69 -8.39 10.62 -4.27
CA ALA A 69 -8.81 10.56 -2.88
C ALA A 69 -8.69 9.11 -2.33
N PRO A 70 -8.48 8.94 -1.00
CA PRO A 70 -8.51 7.62 -0.39
C PRO A 70 -9.90 6.99 -0.54
N GLY A 71 -9.95 5.73 -0.99
CA GLY A 71 -11.22 5.03 -1.27
C GLY A 71 -11.70 4.09 -0.17
N PHE A 72 -10.83 3.64 0.73
CA PHE A 72 -11.14 2.71 1.82
C PHE A 72 -10.00 2.71 2.87
N ALA A 73 -10.22 2.02 3.99
CA ALA A 73 -9.18 1.74 4.98
C ALA A 73 -8.81 0.25 4.96
N ALA A 74 -7.51 -0.03 4.83
CA ALA A 74 -6.98 -1.39 4.69
C ALA A 74 -6.28 -1.85 5.97
N PHE A 75 -6.26 -3.17 6.20
CA PHE A 75 -5.59 -3.81 7.35
C PHE A 75 -5.91 -3.15 8.70
N VAL A 76 -7.18 -2.78 8.91
CA VAL A 76 -7.61 -1.97 10.05
C VAL A 76 -7.28 -2.67 11.38
N SER A 77 -7.51 -3.96 11.52
CA SER A 77 -7.14 -4.72 12.71
C SER A 77 -5.64 -4.67 13.06
N SER A 78 -4.75 -4.52 12.07
CA SER A 78 -3.30 -4.56 12.31
C SER A 78 -2.77 -3.34 13.06
N ILE A 79 -3.57 -2.28 13.25
CA ILE A 79 -3.16 -1.18 14.14
C ILE A 79 -3.05 -1.61 15.61
N ILE A 80 -3.68 -2.74 15.98
CA ILE A 80 -3.50 -3.38 17.29
C ILE A 80 -2.06 -3.88 17.44
N GLU A 81 -1.47 -4.44 16.38
CA GLU A 81 -0.08 -4.92 16.37
C GLU A 81 0.93 -3.79 16.60
N THR A 82 0.50 -2.54 16.36
CA THR A 82 1.28 -1.32 16.61
C THR A 82 0.93 -0.61 17.92
N GLY A 83 0.11 -1.24 18.78
CA GLY A 83 -0.18 -0.78 20.15
C GLY A 83 -1.54 -0.13 20.37
N THR A 84 -2.46 -0.16 19.39
CA THR A 84 -3.84 0.34 19.61
C THR A 84 -4.62 -0.63 20.50
N PRO A 85 -5.22 -0.18 21.61
CA PRO A 85 -6.03 -1.05 22.46
C PRO A 85 -7.26 -1.60 21.72
N PRO A 86 -7.54 -2.93 21.78
CA PRO A 86 -8.67 -3.53 21.06
C PRO A 86 -10.04 -2.89 21.35
N GLU A 87 -10.25 -2.39 22.57
CA GLU A 87 -11.48 -1.71 22.99
C GLU A 87 -11.74 -0.38 22.25
N GLN A 88 -10.72 0.21 21.61
CA GLN A 88 -10.88 1.43 20.81
C GLN A 88 -11.30 1.15 19.37
N MET A 89 -11.23 -0.11 18.93
CA MET A 89 -11.40 -0.45 17.52
C MET A 89 -12.79 -0.17 16.96
N ASP A 90 -13.83 -0.25 17.79
CA ASP A 90 -15.19 0.09 17.37
C ASP A 90 -15.31 1.59 17.06
N GLY A 91 -14.69 2.44 17.89
CA GLY A 91 -14.60 3.88 17.63
C GLY A 91 -13.78 4.21 16.38
N VAL A 92 -12.67 3.51 16.16
CA VAL A 92 -11.86 3.66 14.93
C VAL A 92 -12.67 3.30 13.69
N ARG A 93 -13.33 2.14 13.67
CA ARG A 93 -14.15 1.69 12.53
C ARG A 93 -15.34 2.61 12.28
N ALA A 94 -16.00 3.09 13.33
CA ALA A 94 -17.08 4.06 13.23
C ALA A 94 -16.57 5.35 12.57
N ARG A 95 -15.44 5.88 13.04
CA ARG A 95 -14.88 7.13 12.50
C ARG A 95 -14.47 7.00 11.03
N LEU A 96 -13.86 5.88 10.64
CA LEU A 96 -13.53 5.61 9.23
C LEU A 96 -14.78 5.58 8.36
N THR A 97 -15.84 4.93 8.83
CA THR A 97 -17.13 4.85 8.13
C THR A 97 -17.77 6.24 7.95
N GLU A 98 -17.76 7.09 8.97
CA GLU A 98 -18.24 8.49 8.88
C GLU A 98 -17.47 9.32 7.83
N LEU A 99 -16.17 9.02 7.67
CA LEU A 99 -15.31 9.65 6.66
C LEU A 99 -15.52 9.07 5.25
N GLY A 100 -16.44 8.11 5.08
CA GLY A 100 -16.67 7.43 3.81
C GLY A 100 -15.59 6.40 3.44
N LEU A 101 -14.77 5.99 4.41
CA LEU A 101 -13.70 5.02 4.23
C LEU A 101 -14.14 3.68 4.84
N ALA A 102 -14.68 2.79 4.01
CA ALA A 102 -15.06 1.46 4.46
C ALA A 102 -13.85 0.73 5.11
N PRO A 103 -13.97 0.25 6.37
CA PRO A 103 -12.88 -0.43 7.05
C PRO A 103 -12.81 -1.91 6.66
N TYR A 104 -11.63 -2.36 6.21
CA TYR A 104 -11.34 -3.76 5.91
C TYR A 104 -10.09 -4.22 6.67
N ASP A 105 -10.10 -5.46 7.15
CA ASP A 105 -8.94 -6.09 7.78
C ASP A 105 -7.97 -6.71 6.75
N CYS A 106 -8.23 -6.47 5.46
CA CYS A 106 -7.37 -6.78 4.32
C CYS A 106 -7.42 -5.60 3.32
N LEU A 107 -7.45 -5.87 2.02
CA LEU A 107 -7.73 -4.84 1.00
C LEU A 107 -9.24 -4.77 0.69
N SER A 108 -9.65 -3.78 -0.10
CA SER A 108 -11.03 -3.72 -0.62
C SER A 108 -11.39 -5.01 -1.39
N PRO A 109 -12.67 -5.42 -1.42
CA PRO A 109 -13.12 -6.64 -2.12
C PRO A 109 -12.61 -6.75 -3.56
N ALA A 110 -12.72 -5.68 -4.36
CA ALA A 110 -12.26 -5.68 -5.75
C ALA A 110 -10.75 -5.98 -5.90
N LEU A 111 -9.92 -5.47 -4.98
CA LEU A 111 -8.49 -5.77 -4.97
C LEU A 111 -8.21 -7.20 -4.51
N MET A 112 -8.96 -7.70 -3.51
CA MET A 112 -8.85 -9.09 -3.06
C MET A 112 -9.25 -10.08 -4.16
N ASP A 113 -10.28 -9.75 -4.94
CA ASP A 113 -10.72 -10.54 -6.10
C ASP A 113 -9.65 -10.54 -7.20
N ALA A 114 -9.03 -9.40 -7.47
CA ALA A 114 -7.92 -9.32 -8.43
C ALA A 114 -6.73 -10.19 -8.02
N LEU A 115 -6.33 -10.15 -6.74
CA LEU A 115 -5.29 -11.01 -6.18
C LEU A 115 -5.64 -12.50 -6.36
N SER A 116 -6.86 -12.88 -5.95
CA SER A 116 -7.33 -14.27 -6.00
C SER A 116 -7.45 -14.79 -7.43
N THR A 117 -7.94 -13.96 -8.35
CA THR A 117 -8.03 -14.26 -9.79
C THR A 117 -6.67 -14.59 -10.38
N GLN A 118 -5.63 -13.80 -10.05
CA GLN A 118 -4.28 -14.09 -10.51
C GLN A 118 -3.73 -15.40 -9.97
N VAL A 119 -3.95 -15.68 -8.68
CA VAL A 119 -3.55 -16.95 -8.07
C VAL A 119 -4.26 -18.13 -8.74
N ALA A 120 -5.57 -18.00 -8.99
CA ALA A 120 -6.35 -19.04 -9.67
C ALA A 120 -5.86 -19.30 -11.10
N ARG A 121 -5.54 -18.25 -11.86
CA ARG A 121 -4.94 -18.35 -13.21
C ARG A 121 -3.60 -19.07 -13.20
N LYS A 122 -2.71 -18.71 -12.28
CA LYS A 122 -1.41 -19.38 -12.13
C LYS A 122 -1.52 -20.86 -11.78
N LYS A 123 -2.50 -21.22 -10.95
CA LYS A 123 -2.78 -22.61 -10.58
C LYS A 123 -3.53 -23.38 -11.67
N GLY A 124 -3.93 -22.73 -12.76
CA GLY A 124 -4.73 -23.33 -13.82
C GLY A 124 -6.17 -23.67 -13.42
N VAL A 125 -6.66 -23.11 -12.30
CA VAL A 125 -8.04 -23.32 -11.83
C VAL A 125 -9.03 -22.41 -12.59
N LEU A 126 -8.55 -21.24 -13.02
CA LEU A 126 -9.31 -20.28 -13.81
C LEU A 126 -8.54 -20.03 -15.11
N HIS A 127 -9.22 -20.18 -16.25
CA HIS A 127 -8.63 -20.01 -17.59
C HIS A 127 -8.87 -18.59 -18.12
#